data_AF-A0A242NZC8-F1
#
_entry.id   AF-A0A242NZC8-F1
#
_cell.length_a   1.000
_cell.length_b   1.000
_cell.length_c   1.000
_cell.angle_alpha   90.00
_cell.angle_beta   90.00
_cell.angle_gamma   90.00
#
_symmetry.space_group_name_H-M   'P 1'
#
loop_
_entity.id
_entity.type
_entity.pdbx_description
1 polymer ?
#
loop_
_entity_poly.entity_id
_entity_poly.type
_entity_poly.pdbx_seq_one_letter_code
_entity_poly.pdbx_strand_id
1 'polypeptide(L)'
;MIIDAIQEYIIAYDNLSKAITNDQEKQYFVEHADVSKATDLLENLISSKTMLQSAFELLLKINKEEALYIVKSWYLFRNISRAITDPVEDLDIMFTDIKEILGEEELDKLLKNKKFLKKNMKNKIIKRRLREAIRFAKEED
;
A
#
# COMPACT_ATOMS: atom_id res chain seq x y z
N MET A 1 -8.44 -3.15 -33.08
CA MET A 1 -9.19 -3.81 -31.99
C MET A 1 -8.34 -4.15 -30.76
N ILE A 2 -7.16 -4.78 -30.86
CA ILE A 2 -6.26 -4.93 -29.68
C ILE A 2 -5.27 -3.76 -29.56
N ILE A 3 -4.69 -3.32 -30.69
CA ILE A 3 -3.74 -2.20 -30.71
C ILE A 3 -4.39 -0.93 -30.15
N ASP A 4 -5.61 -0.61 -30.59
CA ASP A 4 -6.35 0.57 -30.11
C ASP A 4 -6.62 0.49 -28.59
N ALA A 5 -7.01 -0.68 -28.07
CA ALA A 5 -7.24 -0.88 -26.64
C ALA A 5 -5.95 -0.73 -25.81
N ILE A 6 -4.80 -1.19 -26.34
CA ILE A 6 -3.50 -0.99 -25.69
C ILE A 6 -3.14 0.50 -25.67
N GLN A 7 -3.40 1.24 -26.75
CA GLN A 7 -3.16 2.68 -26.82
C GLN A 7 -4.04 3.44 -25.82
N GLU A 8 -5.33 3.12 -25.75
CA GLU A 8 -6.25 3.71 -24.77
C GLU A 8 -5.80 3.44 -23.33
N TYR A 9 -5.36 2.22 -23.03
CA TYR A 9 -4.81 1.87 -21.71
C TYR A 9 -3.58 2.71 -21.36
N ILE A 10 -2.61 2.86 -22.29
CA ILE A 10 -1.39 3.65 -22.05
C ILE A 10 -1.76 5.12 -21.76
N ILE A 11 -2.67 5.69 -22.55
CA ILE A 11 -3.11 7.08 -22.35
C ILE A 11 -3.79 7.26 -20.99
N ALA A 12 -4.68 6.33 -20.62
CA ALA A 12 -5.36 6.37 -19.34
C ALA A 12 -4.38 6.22 -18.16
N TYR A 13 -3.41 5.31 -18.30
CA TYR A 13 -2.35 5.11 -17.33
C TYR A 13 -1.51 6.39 -17.15
N ASP A 14 -1.06 7.02 -18.23
CA ASP A 14 -0.24 8.23 -18.17
C ASP A 14 -1.00 9.41 -17.54
N ASN A 15 -2.30 9.54 -17.87
CA ASN A 15 -3.15 10.57 -17.28
C ASN A 15 -3.34 10.35 -15.78
N LEU A 16 -3.61 9.11 -15.35
CA LEU A 16 -3.72 8.77 -13.94
C LEU A 16 -2.40 9.01 -13.20
N SER A 17 -1.27 8.63 -13.80
CA SER A 17 0.07 8.83 -13.23
C SER A 17 0.33 10.29 -12.90
N LYS A 18 -0.01 11.20 -13.82
CA LYS A 18 0.12 12.65 -13.63
C LYS A 18 -0.82 13.18 -12.55
N ALA A 19 -2.06 12.70 -12.51
CA ALA A 19 -3.05 13.16 -11.53
C ALA A 19 -2.71 12.68 -10.11
N ILE A 20 -2.40 11.39 -9.95
CA ILE A 20 -2.19 10.78 -8.63
C ILE A 20 -0.88 11.20 -7.97
N THR A 21 0.06 11.75 -8.74
CA THR A 21 1.33 12.30 -8.22
C THR A 21 1.28 13.81 -8.01
N ASN A 22 0.19 14.47 -8.42
CA ASN A 22 0.01 15.90 -8.22
C ASN A 22 -0.58 16.19 -6.84
N ASP A 23 0.11 16.98 -6.02
CA ASP A 23 -0.33 17.24 -4.64
C ASP A 23 -1.65 18.02 -4.53
N GLN A 24 -1.96 18.91 -5.49
CA GLN A 24 -3.23 19.65 -5.49
C GLN A 24 -4.40 18.72 -5.81
N GLU A 25 -4.23 17.84 -6.80
CA GLU A 25 -5.24 16.82 -7.15
C GLU A 25 -5.44 15.82 -6.01
N LYS A 26 -4.35 15.36 -5.38
CA LYS A 26 -4.43 14.50 -4.19
C LYS A 26 -5.20 15.18 -3.07
N GLN A 27 -4.89 16.44 -2.77
CA GLN A 27 -5.59 17.18 -1.71
C GLN A 27 -7.08 17.36 -2.04
N TYR A 28 -7.39 17.75 -3.27
CA TYR A 28 -8.77 17.90 -3.72
C TYR A 28 -9.55 16.59 -3.59
N PHE A 29 -8.94 15.47 -4.02
CA PHE A 29 -9.52 14.14 -3.87
C PHE A 29 -9.79 13.79 -2.40
N VAL A 30 -8.83 13.99 -1.51
CA VAL A 30 -8.99 13.69 -0.07
C VAL A 30 -10.15 14.49 0.54
N GLU A 31 -10.33 15.75 0.13
CA GLU A 31 -11.37 16.63 0.66
C GLU A 31 -12.78 16.34 0.09
N HIS A 32 -12.88 15.81 -1.13
CA HIS A 32 -14.15 15.76 -1.88
C HIS A 32 -14.57 14.35 -2.32
N ALA A 33 -13.74 13.32 -2.13
CA ALA A 33 -14.06 11.98 -2.59
C ALA A 33 -15.27 11.38 -1.87
N ASP A 34 -16.10 10.67 -2.64
CA ASP A 34 -17.00 9.65 -2.08
C ASP A 34 -16.13 8.52 -1.53
N VAL A 35 -16.00 8.45 -0.21
CA VAL A 35 -15.13 7.49 0.49
C VAL A 35 -15.44 6.05 0.11
N SER A 36 -16.71 5.67 -0.07
CA SER A 36 -17.09 4.30 -0.40
C SER A 36 -16.58 3.93 -1.79
N LYS A 37 -16.89 4.77 -2.79
CA LYS A 37 -16.47 4.51 -4.17
C LYS A 37 -14.95 4.61 -4.34
N ALA A 38 -14.34 5.58 -3.68
CA ALA A 38 -12.90 5.80 -3.73
C ALA A 38 -12.13 4.64 -3.11
N THR A 39 -12.62 4.08 -2.01
CA THR A 39 -12.02 2.90 -1.36
C THR A 39 -11.91 1.74 -2.35
N ASP A 40 -13.00 1.36 -3.02
CA ASP A 40 -13.01 0.26 -3.99
C ASP A 40 -12.03 0.49 -5.15
N LEU A 41 -11.95 1.73 -5.66
CA LEU A 41 -11.05 2.06 -6.77
C LEU A 41 -9.58 2.00 -6.36
N LEU A 42 -9.23 2.52 -5.17
CA LEU A 42 -7.87 2.49 -4.65
C LEU A 42 -7.44 1.07 -4.29
N GLU A 43 -8.33 0.25 -3.73
CA GLU A 43 -8.08 -1.18 -3.51
C GLU A 43 -7.71 -1.89 -4.80
N ASN A 44 -8.44 -1.62 -5.89
CA ASN A 44 -8.14 -2.21 -7.19
C ASN A 44 -6.74 -1.83 -7.66
N LEU A 45 -6.37 -0.54 -7.58
CA LEU A 45 -5.03 -0.06 -7.95
C LEU A 45 -3.93 -0.70 -7.10
N ILE A 46 -4.14 -0.78 -5.78
CA ILE A 46 -3.22 -1.43 -4.86
C ILE A 46 -3.05 -2.89 -5.28
N SER A 47 -4.16 -3.64 -5.44
CA SER A 47 -4.18 -5.07 -5.78
C SER A 47 -3.53 -5.43 -7.11
N SER A 48 -3.62 -4.55 -8.11
CA SER A 48 -2.94 -4.69 -9.39
C SER A 48 -1.49 -4.21 -9.36
N LYS A 49 -1.01 -3.71 -8.21
CA LYS A 49 0.28 -3.01 -8.04
C LYS A 49 0.44 -1.79 -8.95
N THR A 50 -0.67 -1.17 -9.35
CA THR A 50 -0.67 0.03 -10.19
C THR A 50 -0.56 1.27 -9.32
N MET A 51 0.53 2.03 -9.45
CA MET A 51 0.75 3.27 -8.67
C MET A 51 0.57 3.06 -7.17
N LEU A 52 1.07 1.92 -6.68
CA LEU A 52 0.75 1.37 -5.36
C LEU A 52 1.00 2.36 -4.23
N GLN A 53 2.12 3.09 -4.25
CA GLN A 53 2.45 4.08 -3.23
C GLN A 53 1.39 5.17 -3.14
N SER A 54 1.13 5.88 -4.24
CA SER A 54 0.16 6.98 -4.25
C SER A 54 -1.27 6.49 -3.98
N ALA A 55 -1.63 5.29 -4.45
CA ALA A 55 -2.93 4.70 -4.15
C ALA A 55 -3.09 4.35 -2.65
N PHE A 56 -2.05 3.81 -2.03
CA PHE A 56 -2.03 3.50 -0.60
C PHE A 56 -2.04 4.78 0.25
N GLU A 57 -1.23 5.78 -0.09
CA GLU A 57 -1.21 7.10 0.55
C GLU A 57 -2.63 7.71 0.59
N LEU A 58 -3.30 7.74 -0.56
CA LEU A 58 -4.66 8.27 -0.67
C LEU A 58 -5.67 7.46 0.14
N LEU A 59 -5.58 6.12 0.09
CA LEU A 59 -6.48 5.27 0.84
C LEU A 59 -6.32 5.48 2.34
N LEU A 60 -5.07 5.62 2.81
CA LEU A 60 -4.76 5.87 4.21
C LEU A 60 -5.37 7.19 4.71
N LYS A 61 -5.38 8.22 3.85
CA LYS A 61 -5.97 9.54 4.15
C LYS A 61 -7.50 9.53 4.20
N ILE A 62 -8.17 8.78 3.32
CA ILE A 62 -9.65 8.79 3.25
C ILE A 62 -10.31 7.66 4.05
N ASN A 63 -9.62 6.53 4.24
CA ASN A 63 -10.14 5.33 4.89
C ASN A 63 -9.01 4.52 5.54
N LYS A 64 -8.55 5.02 6.69
CA LYS A 64 -7.46 4.38 7.47
C LYS A 64 -7.73 2.92 7.84
N GLU A 65 -9.00 2.56 8.10
CA GLU A 65 -9.32 1.22 8.59
C GLU A 65 -9.09 0.18 7.51
N GLU A 66 -9.50 0.51 6.29
CA GLU A 66 -9.30 -0.35 5.12
C GLU A 66 -7.84 -0.39 4.70
N ALA A 67 -7.14 0.75 4.67
CA ALA A 67 -5.69 0.77 4.39
C ALA A 67 -4.92 -0.15 5.35
N LEU A 68 -5.20 -0.06 6.66
CA LEU A 68 -4.59 -0.94 7.66
C LEU A 68 -5.06 -2.39 7.52
N TYR A 69 -6.29 -2.63 7.05
CA TYR A 69 -6.78 -3.98 6.77
C TYR A 69 -6.05 -4.62 5.58
N ILE A 70 -5.77 -3.87 4.51
CA ILE A 70 -4.98 -4.35 3.36
C ILE A 70 -3.59 -4.78 3.80
N VAL A 71 -2.89 -3.95 4.57
CA VAL A 71 -1.56 -4.32 5.11
C VAL A 71 -1.68 -5.59 5.97
N LYS A 72 -2.74 -5.71 6.77
CA LYS A 72 -2.97 -6.92 7.55
C LYS A 72 -3.24 -8.15 6.65
N SER A 73 -4.13 -8.05 5.69
CA SER A 73 -4.55 -9.16 4.83
C SER A 73 -3.42 -9.66 3.93
N TRP A 74 -2.62 -8.75 3.37
CA TRP A 74 -1.54 -9.06 2.45
C TRP A 74 -0.31 -9.61 3.15
N TYR A 75 0.07 -9.00 4.28
CA TYR A 75 1.34 -9.32 4.94
C TYR A 75 1.17 -10.19 6.19
N LEU A 76 0.05 -10.07 6.91
CA LEU A 76 -0.17 -10.87 8.12
C LEU A 76 -0.87 -12.18 7.84
N PHE A 77 -1.88 -12.20 6.97
CA PHE A 77 -2.74 -13.37 6.80
C PHE A 77 -2.38 -14.26 5.59
N ARG A 78 -1.58 -13.78 4.64
CA ARG A 78 -1.14 -14.57 3.48
C ARG A 78 0.09 -15.44 3.82
N ASN A 79 0.18 -16.62 3.21
CA ASN A 79 1.41 -17.42 3.25
C ASN A 79 2.40 -16.90 2.20
N ILE A 80 3.17 -15.91 2.62
CA ILE A 80 4.14 -15.17 1.82
C ILE A 80 5.26 -16.09 1.31
N SER A 81 5.55 -17.19 2.03
CA SER A 81 6.62 -18.14 1.67
C SER A 81 6.41 -18.92 0.38
N ARG A 82 5.21 -18.85 -0.20
CA ARG A 82 4.82 -19.49 -1.47
C ARG A 82 4.37 -18.48 -2.53
N ALA A 83 4.57 -17.18 -2.31
CA ALA A 83 4.21 -16.16 -3.28
C ALA A 83 5.09 -16.30 -4.53
N ILE A 84 4.48 -16.18 -5.70
CA ILE A 84 5.18 -16.20 -7.00
C ILE A 84 5.89 -14.85 -7.24
N THR A 85 5.32 -13.76 -6.71
CA THR A 85 5.85 -12.39 -6.77
C THR A 85 6.42 -11.98 -5.42
N ASP A 86 7.34 -11.00 -5.40
CA ASP A 86 7.88 -10.42 -4.17
C ASP A 86 6.76 -9.75 -3.35
N PRO A 87 6.38 -10.36 -2.22
CA PRO A 87 5.20 -9.96 -1.47
C PRO A 87 5.55 -9.03 -0.32
N VAL A 88 6.79 -8.54 -0.21
CA VAL A 88 7.30 -7.66 0.85
C VAL A 88 8.10 -6.47 0.32
N GLU A 89 8.16 -6.32 -1.00
CA GLU A 89 8.92 -5.28 -1.70
C GLU A 89 8.42 -3.88 -1.33
N ASP A 90 7.11 -3.71 -1.19
CA ASP A 90 6.48 -2.40 -1.01
C ASP A 90 6.22 -2.04 0.47
N LEU A 91 6.70 -2.86 1.42
CA LEU A 91 6.37 -2.71 2.85
C LEU A 91 7.03 -1.52 3.52
N ASP A 92 8.24 -1.21 3.12
CA ASP A 92 8.99 -0.06 3.62
C ASP A 92 8.20 1.22 3.34
N ILE A 93 7.76 1.41 2.10
CA ILE A 93 6.92 2.53 1.66
C ILE A 93 5.62 2.58 2.45
N MET A 94 4.86 1.48 2.52
CA MET A 94 3.59 1.47 3.25
C MET A 94 3.75 1.76 4.75
N PHE A 95 4.82 1.24 5.39
CA PHE A 95 5.07 1.52 6.79
C PHE A 95 5.53 2.96 7.03
N THR A 96 6.29 3.55 6.12
CA THR A 96 6.64 4.97 6.14
C THR A 96 5.38 5.83 6.01
N ASP A 97 4.52 5.57 5.02
CA ASP A 97 3.25 6.28 4.85
C ASP A 97 2.37 6.20 6.12
N ILE A 98 2.30 5.03 6.77
CA ILE A 98 1.58 4.86 8.04
C ILE A 98 2.18 5.73 9.14
N LYS A 99 3.52 5.75 9.29
CA LYS A 99 4.19 6.59 10.30
C LYS A 99 3.97 8.07 10.02
N GLU A 100 4.16 8.52 8.79
CA GLU A 100 4.09 9.92 8.42
C GLU A 100 2.66 10.48 8.50
N ILE A 101 1.66 9.69 8.09
CA ILE A 101 0.26 10.14 8.00
C ILE A 101 -0.50 9.87 9.31
N LEU A 102 -0.32 8.69 9.93
CA LEU A 102 -1.05 8.30 11.14
C LEU A 102 -0.25 8.43 12.44
N GLY A 103 1.06 8.65 12.33
CA GLY A 103 1.97 8.76 13.48
C GLY A 103 2.63 7.44 13.89
N GLU A 104 3.73 7.56 14.63
CA GLU A 104 4.52 6.42 15.10
C GLU A 104 3.70 5.45 15.97
N GLU A 105 2.76 5.95 16.77
CA GLU A 105 1.93 5.11 17.63
C GLU A 105 1.07 4.11 16.84
N GLU A 106 0.50 4.53 15.69
CA GLU A 106 -0.32 3.66 14.86
C GLU A 106 0.53 2.63 14.13
N LEU A 107 1.72 3.02 13.64
CA LEU A 107 2.70 2.06 13.13
C LEU A 107 3.05 1.02 14.21
N ASP A 108 3.31 1.47 15.44
CA ASP A 108 3.65 0.59 16.54
C ASP A 108 2.51 -0.38 16.91
N LYS A 109 1.25 0.08 16.90
CA LYS A 109 0.07 -0.79 17.10
C LYS A 109 -0.04 -1.84 16.01
N LEU A 110 0.18 -1.45 14.75
CA LEU A 110 0.17 -2.36 13.61
C LEU A 110 1.25 -3.43 13.75
N LEU A 111 2.49 -3.02 14.08
CA LEU A 111 3.64 -3.91 14.22
C LEU A 111 3.55 -4.82 15.45
N LYS A 112 3.00 -4.34 16.57
CA LYS A 112 2.77 -5.13 17.80
C LYS A 112 1.60 -6.10 17.67
N ASN A 113 0.84 -6.05 16.56
CA ASN A 113 -0.27 -6.97 16.34
C ASN A 113 0.25 -8.41 16.24
N LYS A 114 -0.02 -9.21 17.29
CA LYS A 114 0.40 -10.62 17.43
C LYS A 114 -0.05 -11.53 16.28
N LYS A 115 -0.86 -11.04 15.34
CA LYS A 115 -1.32 -11.74 14.13
C LYS A 115 -0.28 -11.85 13.02
N PHE A 116 0.93 -11.27 13.11
CA PHE A 116 2.03 -11.64 12.20
C PHE A 116 2.22 -13.16 12.24
N LEU A 117 1.86 -13.85 11.15
CA LEU A 117 1.85 -15.31 11.11
C LEU A 117 3.24 -15.83 11.46
N LYS A 118 3.32 -16.64 12.53
CA LYS A 118 4.54 -17.39 12.91
C LYS A 118 5.18 -18.11 11.72
N LYS A 119 4.39 -18.49 10.69
CA LYS A 119 4.85 -19.13 9.45
C LYS A 119 5.67 -18.21 8.54
N ASN A 120 5.30 -16.94 8.37
CA ASN A 120 6.08 -15.97 7.58
C ASN A 120 7.43 -15.69 8.25
N MET A 121 7.46 -15.66 9.59
CA MET A 121 8.68 -15.54 10.40
C MET A 121 9.59 -16.79 10.38
N LYS A 122 9.12 -17.95 9.87
CA LYS A 122 9.94 -19.15 9.68
C LYS A 122 10.75 -19.10 8.39
N ASN A 123 10.29 -18.38 7.37
CA ASN A 123 11.07 -18.17 6.15
C ASN A 123 12.11 -17.07 6.41
N LYS A 124 13.40 -17.41 6.30
CA LYS A 124 14.51 -16.50 6.64
C LYS A 124 14.52 -15.23 5.79
N ILE A 125 14.18 -15.32 4.50
CA ILE A 125 14.21 -14.19 3.56
C ILE A 125 13.09 -13.21 3.91
N ILE A 126 11.86 -13.71 4.04
CA ILE A 126 10.69 -12.90 4.40
C ILE A 126 10.89 -12.24 5.77
N LYS A 127 11.40 -13.00 6.74
CA LYS A 127 11.75 -12.47 8.06
C LYS A 127 12.78 -11.35 7.99
N ARG A 128 13.82 -11.49 7.15
CA ARG A 128 14.86 -10.47 7.00
C ARG A 128 14.28 -9.19 6.41
N ARG A 129 13.52 -9.29 5.33
CA ARG A 129 12.92 -8.15 4.64
C ARG A 129 11.87 -7.43 5.47
N LEU A 130 11.02 -8.16 6.19
CA LEU A 130 10.08 -7.55 7.13
C LEU A 130 10.82 -6.73 8.21
N ARG A 131 11.95 -7.24 8.72
CA ARG A 131 12.77 -6.46 9.67
C ARG A 131 13.42 -5.25 9.01
N GLU A 132 13.89 -5.38 7.77
CA GLU A 132 14.47 -4.27 7.01
C GLU A 132 13.43 -3.15 6.80
N ALA A 133 12.21 -3.48 6.36
CA ALA A 133 11.11 -2.53 6.20
C ALA A 133 10.69 -1.86 7.53
N ILE A 134 10.58 -2.65 8.61
CA ILE A 134 10.29 -2.10 9.94
C ILE A 134 11.40 -1.14 10.38
N ARG A 135 12.66 -1.53 10.17
CA ARG A 135 13.82 -0.72 10.53
C ARG A 135 13.81 0.58 9.72
N PHE A 136 13.60 0.50 8.41
CA PHE A 136 13.53 1.66 7.52
C PHE A 136 12.49 2.67 8.01
N ALA A 137 11.24 2.23 8.20
CA ALA A 137 10.19 3.11 8.68
C ALA A 137 10.48 3.72 10.07
N LYS A 138 11.23 3.01 10.94
CA LYS A 138 11.61 3.49 12.27
C LYS A 138 12.86 4.37 12.31
N GLU A 139 13.75 4.31 11.31
CA GLU A 139 15.09 4.93 11.34
C GLU A 139 15.25 6.18 10.47
N GLU A 140 14.18 6.90 10.13
CA GLU A 140 14.31 8.25 9.54
C GLU A 140 14.22 9.34 10.64
N ASP A 141 15.39 9.93 10.89
CA ASP A 141 15.89 10.93 11.86
C ASP A 141 15.71 10.71 13.38
#